data_AF-A0A135TUA9-F1
#
_entry.id   AF-A0A135TUA9-F1
#
_cell.length_a   1.000
_cell.length_b   1.000
_cell.length_c   1.000
_cell.angle_alpha   90.00
_cell.angle_beta   90.00
_cell.angle_gamma   90.00
#
_symmetry.space_group_name_H-M   'P 1'
#
loop_
_entity.id
_entity.type
_entity.pdbx_description
1 polymer ?
#
loop_
_entity_poly.entity_id
_entity_poly.type
_entity_poly.pdbx_seq_one_letter_code
_entity_poly.pdbx_strand_id
1 'polypeptide(L)'
;MKLLDTALLGLIPALITLHLLLAPDTKVEESFNIQATHDVLVYGTPTHDVAARLRATYDHFEFPGAVPRTFVGPVLLAGLGGPLVNLVGFAHAQLVVRGLLGLANAAALVVFARSLKKGMGEGVMRWWVLLLVGQFHVIFYASRTLPNMFAFAL
;
A
#
# COMPACT_ATOMS: atom_id res chain seq x y z
N MET A 1 14.31 -24.74 14.11
CA MET A 1 14.82 -23.37 13.80
C MET A 1 14.15 -22.77 12.57
N LYS A 2 14.07 -23.46 11.42
CA LYS A 2 13.39 -22.92 10.22
C LYS A 2 11.91 -22.54 10.44
N LEU A 3 11.14 -23.36 11.16
CA LEU A 3 9.70 -23.10 11.40
C LEU A 3 9.45 -21.82 12.20
N LEU A 4 10.27 -21.56 13.24
CA LEU A 4 10.16 -20.34 14.05
C LEU A 4 10.40 -19.10 13.20
N ASP A 5 11.45 -19.11 12.38
CA ASP A 5 11.77 -17.95 11.52
C ASP A 5 10.66 -17.71 10.49
N THR A 6 10.10 -18.77 9.90
CA THR A 6 8.97 -18.65 8.99
C THR A 6 7.74 -18.08 9.70
N ALA A 7 7.43 -18.54 10.91
CA ALA A 7 6.32 -18.03 11.70
C ALA A 7 6.50 -16.55 12.03
N LEU A 8 7.69 -16.15 12.50
CA LEU A 8 8.01 -14.76 12.82
C LEU A 8 7.90 -13.84 11.59
N LEU A 9 8.46 -14.24 10.45
CA LEU A 9 8.33 -13.46 9.22
C LEU A 9 6.88 -13.39 8.74
N GLY A 10 6.08 -14.43 8.98
CA GLY A 10 4.65 -14.45 8.67
C GLY A 10 3.82 -13.46 9.49
N LEU A 11 4.29 -13.04 10.68
CA LEU A 11 3.61 -12.03 11.49
C LEU A 11 3.52 -10.68 10.79
N ILE A 12 4.51 -10.33 9.96
CA ILE A 12 4.56 -9.04 9.27
C ILE A 12 3.32 -8.85 8.36
N PRO A 13 3.09 -9.67 7.30
CA PRO A 13 1.90 -9.51 6.48
C PRO A 13 0.61 -9.78 7.27
N ALA A 14 0.60 -10.74 8.20
CA ALA A 14 -0.60 -11.06 8.98
C ALA A 14 -1.11 -9.87 9.80
N LEU A 15 -0.20 -9.16 10.49
CA LEU A 15 -0.57 -8.00 11.31
C LEU A 15 -0.89 -6.78 10.45
N ILE A 16 -0.22 -6.58 9.32
CA ILE A 16 -0.58 -5.51 8.36
C ILE A 16 -2.02 -5.73 7.86
N THR A 17 -2.35 -6.97 7.46
CA THR A 17 -3.72 -7.33 7.03
C THR A 17 -4.72 -7.18 8.16
N LEU A 18 -4.37 -7.58 9.40
CA LEU A 18 -5.25 -7.40 10.55
C LEU A 18 -5.59 -5.91 10.77
N HIS A 19 -4.60 -5.01 10.76
CA HIS A 19 -4.86 -3.57 10.90
C HIS A 19 -5.66 -2.99 9.73
N LEU A 20 -5.47 -3.50 8.51
CA LEU A 20 -6.27 -3.11 7.36
C LEU A 20 -7.76 -3.45 7.57
N LEU A 21 -8.05 -4.64 8.11
CA LEU A 21 -9.42 -5.09 8.35
C LEU A 21 -10.07 -4.37 9.55
N LEU A 22 -9.29 -4.08 10.60
CA LEU A 22 -9.78 -3.41 11.81
C LEU A 22 -9.92 -1.90 11.67
N ALA A 23 -9.19 -1.27 10.74
CA ALA A 23 -9.22 0.17 10.50
C ALA A 23 -9.53 0.49 9.03
N PRO A 24 -10.79 0.26 8.59
CA PRO A 24 -11.20 0.42 7.20
C PRO A 24 -11.18 1.89 6.74
N ASP A 25 -11.36 2.83 7.65
CA ASP A 25 -11.42 4.26 7.33
C ASP A 25 -10.05 4.85 6.96
N THR A 26 -10.08 5.81 6.04
CA THR A 26 -8.91 6.51 5.52
C THR A 26 -8.62 7.78 6.33
N LYS A 27 -7.33 8.09 6.46
CA LYS A 27 -6.85 9.34 7.01
C LYS A 27 -6.95 10.45 5.96
N VAL A 28 -7.05 11.71 6.38
CA VAL A 28 -7.14 12.85 5.45
C VAL A 28 -5.94 12.93 4.49
N GLU A 29 -4.75 12.52 4.93
CA GLU A 29 -3.54 12.52 4.11
C GLU A 29 -3.51 11.41 3.05
N GLU A 30 -4.38 10.40 3.17
CA GLU A 30 -4.55 9.33 2.18
C GLU A 30 -5.45 9.75 1.01
N SER A 31 -6.27 10.80 1.22
CA SER A 31 -7.34 11.23 0.32
C SER A 31 -6.87 11.38 -1.12
N PHE A 32 -5.72 12.01 -1.36
CA PHE A 32 -5.20 12.19 -2.71
C PHE A 32 -4.94 10.86 -3.42
N ASN A 33 -4.15 9.97 -2.81
CA ASN A 33 -3.75 8.74 -3.49
C ASN A 33 -4.94 7.78 -3.63
N ILE A 34 -5.82 7.71 -2.62
CA ILE A 34 -6.97 6.82 -2.69
C ILE A 34 -7.99 7.29 -3.75
N GLN A 35 -8.25 8.59 -3.84
CA GLN A 35 -9.15 9.14 -4.87
C GLN A 35 -8.51 9.09 -6.26
N ALA A 36 -7.22 9.40 -6.39
CA ALA A 36 -6.52 9.24 -7.66
C ALA A 36 -6.53 7.78 -8.15
N THR A 37 -6.39 6.80 -7.26
CA THR A 37 -6.53 5.38 -7.60
C THR A 37 -7.95 5.04 -8.01
N HIS A 38 -8.95 5.56 -7.29
CA HIS A 38 -10.37 5.42 -7.64
C HIS A 38 -10.64 5.94 -9.06
N ASP A 39 -10.20 7.16 -9.37
CA ASP A 39 -10.47 7.78 -10.67
C ASP A 39 -9.84 7.02 -11.82
N VAL A 40 -8.62 6.49 -11.62
CA VAL A 40 -7.99 5.61 -12.60
C VAL A 40 -8.73 4.27 -12.74
N LEU A 41 -9.27 3.71 -11.66
CA LEU A 41 -10.06 2.47 -11.72
C LEU A 41 -11.41 2.67 -12.43
N VAL A 42 -12.05 3.84 -12.26
CA VAL A 42 -13.39 4.13 -12.81
C VAL A 42 -13.32 4.67 -14.23
N TYR A 43 -12.46 5.67 -14.46
CA TYR A 43 -12.40 6.40 -15.73
C TYR A 43 -11.27 5.94 -16.64
N GLY A 44 -10.31 5.16 -16.12
CA GLY A 44 -9.13 4.72 -16.85
C GLY A 44 -8.12 5.85 -17.10
N THR A 45 -6.92 5.51 -17.57
CA THR A 45 -5.94 6.52 -18.00
C THR A 45 -6.28 7.03 -19.40
N PRO A 46 -6.60 8.33 -19.60
CA PRO A 46 -7.01 8.84 -20.90
C PRO A 46 -5.89 8.69 -21.94
N THR A 47 -6.21 8.17 -23.13
CA THR A 47 -5.27 8.02 -24.26
C THR A 47 -5.53 9.02 -25.39
N HIS A 48 -6.70 9.65 -25.41
CA HIS A 48 -7.12 10.68 -26.36
C HIS A 48 -7.80 11.83 -25.61
N ASP A 49 -7.71 13.05 -26.14
CA ASP A 49 -8.27 14.27 -25.54
C ASP A 49 -7.92 14.42 -24.05
N VAL A 50 -6.67 14.08 -23.71
CA VAL A 50 -6.20 13.86 -22.33
C VAL A 50 -6.55 15.03 -21.43
N ALA A 51 -6.25 16.26 -21.84
CA ALA A 51 -6.51 17.45 -21.03
C ALA A 51 -8.01 17.72 -20.81
N ALA A 52 -8.86 17.40 -21.79
CA ALA A 52 -10.31 17.58 -21.66
C ALA A 52 -10.90 16.49 -20.75
N ARG A 53 -10.48 15.23 -20.92
CA ARG A 53 -10.92 14.09 -20.11
C ARG A 53 -10.50 14.24 -18.65
N LEU A 54 -9.23 14.57 -18.40
CA LEU A 54 -8.72 14.78 -17.05
C LEU A 54 -9.50 15.88 -16.33
N ARG A 55 -9.72 17.05 -16.95
CA ARG A 55 -10.51 18.14 -16.34
C ARG A 55 -11.98 17.77 -16.11
N ALA A 56 -12.55 16.91 -16.94
CA ALA A 56 -13.96 16.54 -16.84
C ALA A 56 -14.23 15.41 -15.83
N THR A 57 -13.23 14.60 -15.48
CA THR A 57 -13.43 13.37 -14.70
C THR A 57 -12.56 13.24 -13.45
N TYR A 58 -11.49 14.01 -13.32
CA TYR A 58 -10.58 13.98 -12.17
C TYR A 58 -10.73 15.25 -11.34
N ASP A 59 -11.20 15.09 -10.11
CA ASP A 59 -11.48 16.20 -9.19
C ASP A 59 -10.21 16.97 -8.77
N HIS A 60 -9.02 16.34 -8.88
CA HIS A 60 -7.73 16.97 -8.55
C HIS A 60 -7.41 18.22 -9.39
N PHE A 61 -8.08 18.43 -10.52
CA PHE A 61 -7.94 19.65 -11.33
C PHE A 61 -8.80 20.82 -10.80
N GLU A 62 -9.91 20.51 -10.13
CA GLU A 62 -10.79 21.51 -9.51
C GLU A 62 -10.35 21.81 -8.08
N PHE A 63 -9.88 20.79 -7.34
CA PHE A 63 -9.41 20.89 -5.97
C PHE A 63 -7.92 20.50 -5.85
N PRO A 64 -7.00 21.33 -6.35
CA PRO A 64 -5.57 21.04 -6.24
C PRO A 64 -5.16 21.06 -4.77
N GLY A 65 -4.48 20.01 -4.32
CA GLY A 65 -3.92 19.96 -2.98
C GLY A 65 -2.84 21.04 -2.76
N ALA A 66 -2.58 21.38 -1.50
CA ALA A 66 -1.58 22.39 -1.12
C ALA A 66 -0.15 22.08 -1.58
N VAL A 67 0.13 20.82 -1.94
CA VAL A 67 1.46 20.35 -2.39
C VAL A 67 1.28 19.50 -3.65
N PRO A 68 2.10 19.69 -4.69
CA PRO A 68 2.09 18.82 -5.88
C PRO A 68 2.35 17.37 -5.49
N ARG A 69 1.52 16.45 -6.02
CA ARG A 69 1.64 15.01 -5.78
C ARG A 69 1.65 14.26 -7.11
N THR A 70 2.36 13.15 -7.14
CA THR A 70 2.52 12.31 -8.33
C THR A 70 1.39 11.28 -8.47
N PHE A 71 0.97 10.99 -9.70
CA PHE A 71 -0.01 9.94 -10.02
C PHE A 71 0.62 8.56 -10.25
N VAL A 72 1.96 8.44 -10.22
CA VAL A 72 2.65 7.17 -10.51
C VAL A 72 2.20 6.06 -9.55
N GLY A 73 2.19 6.32 -8.25
CA GLY A 73 1.71 5.34 -7.25
C GLY A 73 0.24 4.94 -7.47
N PRO A 74 -0.69 5.91 -7.56
CA PRO A 74 -2.09 5.63 -7.83
C PRO A 74 -2.37 4.82 -9.11
N VAL A 75 -1.69 5.14 -10.22
CA VAL A 75 -1.83 4.41 -11.49
C VAL A 75 -1.32 2.99 -11.37
N LEU A 76 -0.19 2.76 -10.69
CA LEU A 76 0.33 1.41 -10.45
C LEU A 76 -0.63 0.58 -9.59
N LEU A 77 -1.18 1.17 -8.51
CA LEU A 77 -2.16 0.48 -7.69
C LEU A 77 -3.46 0.18 -8.45
N ALA A 78 -3.96 1.11 -9.26
CA ALA A 78 -5.14 0.90 -10.07
C ALA A 78 -4.91 -0.19 -11.12
N GLY A 79 -3.76 -0.19 -11.80
CA GLY A 79 -3.41 -1.20 -12.80
C GLY A 79 -3.28 -2.61 -12.21
N LEU A 80 -2.62 -2.74 -11.06
CA LEU A 80 -2.50 -4.04 -10.36
C LEU A 80 -3.79 -4.46 -9.66
N GLY A 81 -4.55 -3.50 -9.12
CA GLY A 81 -5.79 -3.73 -8.39
C GLY A 81 -6.98 -4.01 -9.30
N GLY A 82 -7.04 -3.43 -10.50
CA GLY A 82 -8.17 -3.50 -11.42
C GLY A 82 -8.68 -4.93 -11.68
N PRO A 83 -7.81 -5.90 -12.06
CA PRO A 83 -8.23 -7.28 -12.24
C PRO A 83 -8.85 -7.89 -10.98
N LEU A 84 -8.29 -7.61 -9.80
CA LEU A 84 -8.82 -8.11 -8.53
C LEU A 84 -10.16 -7.45 -8.18
N VAL A 85 -10.27 -6.13 -8.37
CA VAL A 85 -11.51 -5.38 -8.15
C VAL A 85 -12.62 -5.86 -9.07
N ASN A 86 -12.32 -6.19 -10.33
CA ASN A 86 -13.30 -6.76 -11.26
C ASN A 86 -13.81 -8.14 -10.82
N LEU A 87 -13.01 -8.90 -10.07
CA LEU A 87 -13.40 -10.21 -9.53
C LEU A 87 -14.23 -10.09 -8.24
N VAL A 88 -13.86 -9.18 -7.34
CA VAL A 88 -14.51 -9.06 -6.02
C VAL A 88 -15.58 -7.98 -5.94
N GLY A 89 -15.71 -7.15 -6.98
CA GLY A 89 -16.62 -6.02 -7.03
C GLY A 89 -16.03 -4.71 -6.49
N PHE A 90 -16.48 -3.60 -7.08
CA PHE A 90 -15.97 -2.25 -6.78
C PHE A 90 -16.16 -1.81 -5.33
N ALA A 91 -17.16 -2.36 -4.62
CA ALA A 91 -17.36 -2.14 -3.19
C ALA A 91 -16.13 -2.50 -2.34
N HIS A 92 -15.26 -3.38 -2.83
CA HIS A 92 -14.03 -3.80 -2.16
C HIS A 92 -12.78 -3.11 -2.72
N ALA A 93 -12.91 -2.14 -3.63
CA ALA A 93 -11.76 -1.51 -4.30
C ALA A 93 -10.74 -0.94 -3.32
N GLN A 94 -11.20 -0.19 -2.31
CA GLN A 94 -10.34 0.38 -1.27
C GLN A 94 -9.57 -0.70 -0.50
N LEU A 95 -10.24 -1.80 -0.14
CA LEU A 95 -9.61 -2.92 0.57
C LEU A 95 -8.54 -3.59 -0.30
N VAL A 96 -8.85 -3.81 -1.58
CA VAL A 96 -7.94 -4.44 -2.55
C VAL A 96 -6.68 -3.58 -2.73
N VAL A 97 -6.82 -2.29 -3.04
CA VAL A 97 -5.66 -1.44 -3.35
C VAL A 97 -4.79 -1.19 -2.12
N ARG A 98 -5.39 -1.02 -0.93
CA ARG A 98 -4.67 -0.94 0.34
C ARG A 98 -3.99 -2.26 0.71
N GLY A 99 -4.64 -3.38 0.43
CA GLY A 99 -4.08 -4.73 0.60
C GLY A 99 -2.85 -4.95 -0.27
N LEU A 100 -2.91 -4.56 -1.55
CA LEU A 100 -1.77 -4.64 -2.47
C LEU A 100 -0.58 -3.80 -1.98
N LEU A 101 -0.81 -2.57 -1.55
CA LEU A 101 0.23 -1.72 -0.98
C LEU A 101 0.83 -2.33 0.30
N GLY A 102 -0.03 -2.83 1.20
CA GLY A 102 0.38 -3.50 2.43
C GLY A 102 1.22 -4.74 2.19
N LEU A 103 0.87 -5.56 1.20
CA LEU A 103 1.63 -6.75 0.81
C LEU A 103 2.97 -6.40 0.16
N ALA A 104 3.03 -5.34 -0.66
CA ALA A 104 4.28 -4.85 -1.23
C ALA A 104 5.25 -4.39 -0.12
N ASN A 105 4.76 -3.60 0.85
CA ASN A 105 5.55 -3.18 2.01
C ASN A 105 5.96 -4.36 2.90
N ALA A 106 5.07 -5.34 3.10
CA ALA A 106 5.39 -6.56 3.82
C ALA A 106 6.52 -7.35 3.13
N ALA A 107 6.49 -7.44 1.79
CA ALA A 107 7.54 -8.11 1.03
C ALA A 107 8.90 -7.42 1.22
N ALA A 108 8.95 -6.08 1.14
CA ALA A 108 10.17 -5.31 1.38
C ALA A 108 10.73 -5.55 2.80
N LEU A 109 9.87 -5.53 3.83
CA LEU A 109 10.25 -5.81 5.21
C LEU A 109 10.79 -7.24 5.39
N VAL A 110 10.18 -8.23 4.74
CA VAL A 110 10.65 -9.63 4.78
C VAL A 110 12.00 -9.78 4.08
N VAL A 111 12.21 -9.09 2.95
CA VAL A 111 13.51 -9.05 2.26
C VAL A 111 14.57 -8.43 3.18
N PHE A 112 14.27 -7.30 3.83
CA PHE A 112 15.17 -6.66 4.78
C PHE A 112 15.51 -7.57 5.97
N ALA A 113 14.51 -8.24 6.55
CA ALA A 113 14.72 -9.21 7.63
C ALA A 113 15.66 -10.36 7.22
N ARG A 114 15.49 -10.87 5.99
CA ARG A 114 16.38 -11.92 5.45
C ARG A 114 17.80 -11.41 5.23
N SER A 115 17.95 -10.16 4.80
CA SER A 115 19.26 -9.50 4.68
C SER A 115 19.93 -9.33 6.04
N LEU A 116 19.19 -8.93 7.08
CA LEU A 116 19.69 -8.89 8.46
C LEU A 116 20.14 -10.27 8.94
N LYS A 117 19.35 -11.32 8.67
CA LYS A 117 19.74 -12.70 9.01
C LYS A 117 21.06 -13.09 8.34
N LYS A 118 21.23 -12.74 7.06
CA LYS A 118 22.45 -13.04 6.29
C LYS A 118 23.67 -12.26 6.79
N GLY A 119 23.50 -10.98 7.12
CA GLY A 119 24.61 -10.09 7.51
C GLY A 119 24.96 -10.11 9.00
N MET A 120 23.98 -10.34 9.87
CA MET A 120 24.09 -10.14 11.33
C MET A 120 23.62 -11.36 12.15
N GLY A 121 23.16 -12.43 11.49
CA GLY A 121 22.75 -13.67 12.14
C GLY A 121 21.27 -13.73 12.53
N GLU A 122 20.81 -14.93 12.91
CA GLU A 122 19.39 -15.19 13.18
C GLU A 122 18.84 -14.41 14.37
N GLY A 123 19.64 -14.23 15.43
CA GLY A 123 19.21 -13.54 16.65
C GLY A 123 18.83 -12.08 16.39
N VAL A 124 19.64 -11.37 15.60
CA VAL A 124 19.37 -9.96 15.23
C VAL A 124 18.11 -9.85 14.39
N MET A 125 17.93 -10.72 13.38
CA MET A 125 16.71 -10.75 12.58
C MET A 125 15.47 -10.99 13.45
N ARG A 126 15.51 -11.98 14.35
CA ARG A 126 14.36 -12.32 15.21
C ARG A 126 13.99 -11.14 16.11
N TRP A 127 14.97 -10.53 16.79
CA TRP A 127 14.72 -9.36 17.64
C TRP A 127 14.21 -8.17 16.84
N TRP A 128 14.77 -7.92 15.66
CA TRP A 128 14.29 -6.85 14.78
C TRP A 128 12.84 -7.08 14.37
N VAL A 129 12.46 -8.30 13.96
CA VAL A 129 11.07 -8.64 13.62
C VAL A 129 10.16 -8.45 14.83
N LEU A 130 10.54 -8.93 16.02
CA LEU A 130 9.75 -8.77 17.24
C LEU A 130 9.54 -7.30 17.61
N LEU A 131 10.58 -6.47 17.49
CA LEU A 131 10.47 -5.03 17.72
C LEU A 131 9.58 -4.35 16.69
N LEU A 132 9.73 -4.70 15.41
CA LEU A 132 8.91 -4.18 14.33
C LEU A 132 7.43 -4.50 14.53
N VAL A 133 7.11 -5.77 14.78
CA VAL A 133 5.70 -6.22 14.91
C VAL A 133 5.07 -5.84 16.24
N GLY A 134 5.89 -5.60 17.27
CA GLY A 134 5.43 -5.06 18.55
C GLY A 134 5.13 -3.57 18.53
N GLN A 135 5.62 -2.84 17.52
CA GLN A 135 5.35 -1.41 17.35
C GLN A 135 4.15 -1.18 16.44
N PHE A 136 3.30 -0.24 16.85
CA PHE A 136 2.13 0.16 16.07
C PHE A 136 2.49 0.76 14.71
N HIS A 137 3.52 1.61 14.65
CA HIS A 137 3.70 2.57 13.56
C HIS A 137 3.81 1.93 12.17
N VAL A 138 4.88 1.17 11.88
CA VAL A 138 5.13 0.65 10.53
C VAL A 138 4.04 -0.33 10.10
N ILE A 139 3.66 -1.25 10.99
CA ILE A 139 2.66 -2.29 10.70
C ILE A 139 1.29 -1.67 10.39
N PHE A 140 0.86 -0.68 11.16
CA PHE A 140 -0.42 -0.01 10.93
C PHE A 140 -0.43 0.82 9.63
N TYR A 141 0.64 1.56 9.36
CA TYR A 141 0.69 2.46 8.20
C TYR A 141 1.00 1.74 6.89
N ALA A 142 1.58 0.53 6.91
CA ALA A 142 2.02 -0.16 5.69
C ALA A 142 0.95 -0.34 4.60
N SER A 143 -0.32 -0.46 4.96
CA SER A 143 -1.44 -0.59 4.00
C SER A 143 -2.13 0.74 3.66
N ARG A 144 -1.75 1.84 4.30
CA ARG A 144 -2.37 3.15 4.10
C ARG A 144 -1.72 3.86 2.92
N THR A 145 -2.52 4.49 2.06
CA THR A 145 -2.06 5.12 0.81
C THR A 145 -1.40 6.47 1.06
N LEU A 146 -0.48 6.52 2.02
CA LEU A 146 0.35 7.68 2.31
C LEU A 146 1.56 7.68 1.37
N PRO A 147 2.05 8.86 0.89
CA PRO A 147 3.17 8.93 -0.05
C PRO A 147 4.43 8.17 0.40
N ASN A 148 4.75 8.22 1.69
CA ASN A 148 5.88 7.49 2.26
C ASN A 148 5.71 5.97 2.18
N MET A 149 4.49 5.44 2.25
CA MET A 149 4.22 4.00 2.15
C MET A 149 4.32 3.49 0.72
N PHE A 150 4.16 4.35 -0.30
CA PHE A 150 4.51 3.99 -1.69
C PHE A 150 6.02 3.89 -1.88
N ALA A 151 6.78 4.80 -1.27
CA ALA A 151 8.23 4.81 -1.36
C ALA A 151 8.89 3.70 -0.52
N PHE A 152 8.20 3.20 0.51
CA PHE A 152 8.75 2.24 1.47
C PHE A 152 9.07 0.86 0.86
N ALA A 153 8.40 0.49 -0.24
CA ALA A 153 8.65 -0.77 -0.95
C ALA A 153 9.78 -0.69 -2.01
N LEU A 154 10.35 0.50 -2.25
CA LEU A 154 11.45 0.76 -3.19
C LEU A 154 12.80 0.71 -2.48
#